data_AF-A0A2D4VMP8-F1
#
_entry.id   AF-A0A2D4VMP8-F1
#
_cell.length_a   1.000
_cell.length_b   1.000
_cell.length_c   1.000
_cell.angle_alpha   90.00
_cell.angle_beta   90.00
_cell.angle_gamma   90.00
#
_symmetry.space_group_name_H-M   'P 1'
#
loop_
_entity.id
_entity.type
_entity.pdbx_description
1 polymer ?
#
loop_
_entity_poly.entity_id
_entity_poly.type
_entity_poly.pdbx_seq_one_letter_code
_entity_poly.pdbx_strand_id
1 'polypeptide(L)'
;MGEDQMLDRTRAVLTASAMSLAIASGFAVSAHAAVSANMSKGDAQNACTTLTKQFNFLEPTKKGLPYWKDAQSKFQAGKKACDNGDPVKGATAMDQSIRDMYVVPDTDRKSENG
;
A
#
# COMPACT_ATOMS: atom_id res chain seq x y z
N MET A 1 -60.17 14.66 -30.32
CA MET A 1 -59.25 13.50 -30.43
C MET A 1 -57.91 14.05 -30.86
N GLY A 2 -56.85 13.73 -30.11
CA GLY A 2 -55.45 13.93 -30.51
C GLY A 2 -54.86 15.31 -30.19
N GLU A 3 -53.54 15.31 -30.00
CA GLU A 3 -52.63 16.47 -29.85
C GLU A 3 -52.49 16.95 -28.39
N ASP A 4 -51.79 16.22 -27.52
CA ASP A 4 -50.37 15.87 -27.60
C ASP A 4 -49.49 17.13 -27.68
N GLN A 5 -49.09 17.64 -26.52
CA GLN A 5 -47.68 17.88 -26.20
C GLN A 5 -47.57 18.40 -24.77
N MET A 6 -47.26 17.46 -23.89
CA MET A 6 -46.77 17.65 -22.54
C MET A 6 -45.49 18.51 -22.60
N LEU A 7 -45.68 19.83 -22.60
CA LEU A 7 -44.65 20.83 -22.37
C LEU A 7 -44.28 20.77 -20.89
N ASP A 8 -43.46 19.79 -20.52
CA ASP A 8 -42.50 19.99 -19.44
C ASP A 8 -41.26 19.18 -19.77
N ARG A 9 -40.56 19.68 -20.79
CA ARG A 9 -39.22 19.23 -21.14
C ARG A 9 -38.33 19.60 -19.96
N THR A 10 -38.21 18.67 -19.03
CA THR A 10 -37.24 18.63 -17.94
C THR A 10 -35.83 18.63 -18.55
N ARG A 11 -35.38 19.82 -18.98
CA ARG A 11 -33.98 20.08 -19.28
C ARG A 11 -33.27 20.30 -17.96
N ALA A 12 -33.01 19.18 -17.28
CA ALA A 12 -31.96 19.12 -16.28
C ALA A 12 -30.65 19.46 -16.99
N VAL A 13 -30.24 20.72 -16.87
CA VAL A 13 -28.95 21.19 -17.36
C VAL A 13 -27.87 20.47 -16.56
N LEU A 14 -27.15 19.57 -17.23
CA LEU A 14 -25.92 18.96 -16.71
C LEU A 14 -24.90 20.07 -16.48
N THR A 15 -24.82 20.57 -15.24
CA THR A 15 -23.63 21.27 -14.76
C THR A 15 -22.58 20.22 -14.42
N ALA A 16 -21.81 19.83 -15.44
CA ALA A 16 -20.60 19.05 -15.28
C ALA A 16 -19.54 19.91 -14.57
N SER A 17 -19.59 19.95 -13.24
CA SER A 17 -18.52 20.49 -12.41
C SER A 17 -17.35 19.52 -12.46
N ALA A 18 -16.44 19.73 -13.42
CA ALA A 18 -15.13 19.11 -13.42
C ALA A 18 -14.34 19.64 -12.21
N MET A 19 -14.57 19.05 -11.03
CA MET A 19 -13.71 19.25 -9.89
C MET A 19 -12.44 18.46 -10.16
N SER A 20 -11.39 19.21 -10.52
CA SER A 20 -10.03 18.74 -10.66
C SER A 20 -9.67 17.80 -9.51
N LEU A 21 -9.49 16.51 -9.82
CA LEU A 21 -8.78 15.58 -8.96
C LEU A 21 -7.31 16.02 -8.94
N ALA A 22 -7.00 17.01 -8.10
CA ALA A 22 -5.67 17.16 -7.56
C ALA A 22 -5.45 15.98 -6.62
N ILE A 23 -5.08 14.83 -7.19
CA ILE A 23 -4.41 13.78 -6.45
C ILE A 23 -3.02 14.36 -6.14
N ALA A 24 -2.96 15.20 -5.11
CA ALA A 24 -1.73 15.43 -4.39
C ALA A 24 -1.39 14.08 -3.76
N SER A 25 -0.75 13.21 -4.54
CA SER A 25 -0.04 12.04 -4.06
C SER A 25 1.22 12.52 -3.33
N GLY A 26 1.00 13.29 -2.27
CA GLY A 26 1.96 13.50 -1.21
C GLY A 26 2.06 12.21 -0.45
N PHE A 27 2.83 11.25 -0.97
CA PHE A 27 3.48 10.28 -0.11
C PHE A 27 4.42 11.11 0.77
N ALA A 28 3.91 11.56 1.92
CA ALA A 28 4.76 11.88 3.04
C ALA A 28 5.57 10.61 3.29
N VAL A 29 6.82 10.60 2.80
CA VAL A 29 7.76 9.51 3.02
C VAL A 29 8.15 9.62 4.49
N SER A 30 7.29 9.09 5.35
CA SER A 30 7.58 8.90 6.77
C SER A 30 8.95 8.24 6.84
N ALA A 31 9.86 8.86 7.59
CA ALA A 31 11.19 8.36 7.84
C ALA A 31 11.07 7.06 8.64
N HIS A 32 10.86 5.94 7.96
CA HIS A 32 10.90 4.63 8.59
C HIS A 32 12.36 4.22 8.71
N ALA A 33 12.77 3.85 9.91
CA ALA A 33 14.08 3.26 10.12
C ALA A 33 14.19 1.94 9.35
N ALA A 34 15.40 1.66 8.84
CA ALA A 34 15.70 0.39 8.20
C ALA A 34 15.38 -0.76 9.15
N VAL A 35 14.91 -1.87 8.58
CA VAL A 35 14.54 -3.02 9.41
C VAL A 35 15.81 -3.63 9.98
N SER A 36 15.98 -3.54 11.31
CA SER A 36 17.11 -4.10 12.04
C SER A 36 16.67 -4.86 13.28
N ALA A 37 17.45 -5.86 13.68
CA ALA A 37 17.18 -6.66 14.88
C ALA A 37 17.18 -5.83 16.19
N ASN A 38 17.74 -4.62 16.17
CA ASN A 38 17.88 -3.74 17.32
C ASN A 38 16.83 -2.61 17.36
N MET A 39 15.84 -2.62 16.47
CA MET A 39 14.80 -1.59 16.46
C MET A 39 13.90 -1.66 17.71
N SER A 40 13.33 -0.52 18.11
CA SER A 40 12.32 -0.51 19.16
C SER A 40 11.04 -1.22 18.71
N LYS A 41 10.23 -1.71 19.65
CA LYS A 41 8.91 -2.30 19.32
C LYS A 41 8.00 -1.31 18.58
N GLY A 42 8.08 -0.01 18.90
CA GLY A 42 7.30 1.03 18.24
C GLY A 42 7.72 1.23 16.78
N ASP A 43 9.03 1.30 16.53
CA ASP A 43 9.57 1.39 15.17
C ASP A 43 9.23 0.14 14.35
N ALA A 44 9.27 -1.03 15.00
CA ALA A 44 8.87 -2.30 14.40
C ALA A 44 7.40 -2.31 13.99
N GLN A 45 6.50 -1.78 14.83
CA GLN A 45 5.08 -1.69 14.50
C GLN A 45 4.83 -0.75 13.32
N ASN A 46 5.56 0.37 13.27
CA ASN A 46 5.52 1.29 12.13
C ASN A 46 6.03 0.61 10.85
N ALA A 47 7.14 -0.13 10.95
CA ALA A 47 7.69 -0.92 9.85
C ALA A 47 6.68 -1.97 9.34
N CYS A 48 6.02 -2.74 10.24
CA CYS A 48 4.95 -3.67 9.87
C CYS A 48 3.83 -2.98 9.05
N THR A 49 3.41 -1.78 9.48
CA THR A 49 2.37 -1.00 8.78
C THR A 49 2.82 -0.58 7.38
N THR A 50 4.06 -0.11 7.26
CA THR A 50 4.64 0.34 5.98
C THR A 50 4.85 -0.81 5.01
N LEU A 51 5.45 -1.90 5.48
CA LEU A 51 5.67 -3.10 4.69
C LEU A 51 4.35 -3.74 4.24
N THR A 52 3.28 -3.65 5.04
CA THR A 52 1.94 -4.08 4.63
C THR A 52 1.44 -3.29 3.42
N LYS A 53 1.54 -1.96 3.49
CA LYS A 53 1.11 -1.10 2.37
C LYS A 53 1.93 -1.38 1.11
N GLN A 54 3.24 -1.54 1.25
CA GLN A 54 4.14 -1.83 0.13
C GLN A 54 3.84 -3.19 -0.49
N PHE A 55 3.62 -4.24 0.31
CA PHE A 55 3.24 -5.55 -0.22
C PHE A 55 1.92 -5.51 -0.99
N ASN A 56 0.90 -4.82 -0.45
CA ASN A 56 -0.39 -4.65 -1.12
C ASN A 56 -0.26 -3.86 -2.44
N PHE A 57 0.65 -2.89 -2.50
CA PHE A 57 0.96 -2.17 -3.73
C PHE A 57 1.64 -3.05 -4.77
N LEU A 58 2.53 -3.95 -4.34
CA LEU A 58 3.25 -4.87 -5.23
C LEU A 58 2.38 -6.03 -5.73
N GLU A 59 1.42 -6.50 -4.93
CA GLU A 59 0.60 -7.69 -5.22
C GLU A 59 0.07 -7.73 -6.67
N PRO A 60 -0.60 -6.69 -7.21
CA PRO A 60 -1.17 -6.76 -8.56
C PRO A 60 -0.15 -7.01 -9.68
N THR A 61 1.11 -6.60 -9.46
CA THR A 61 2.18 -6.71 -10.46
C THR A 61 3.09 -7.92 -10.25
N LYS A 62 3.18 -8.43 -9.02
CA LYS A 62 4.06 -9.54 -8.66
C LYS A 62 3.34 -10.88 -8.59
N LYS A 63 2.03 -10.88 -8.41
CA LYS A 63 1.21 -12.10 -8.34
C LYS A 63 1.29 -12.91 -9.63
N GLY A 64 1.54 -14.20 -9.48
CA GLY A 64 1.71 -15.14 -10.60
C GLY A 64 3.15 -15.31 -11.08
N LEU A 65 4.11 -14.52 -10.56
CA LEU A 65 5.53 -14.74 -10.82
C LEU A 65 6.09 -15.90 -9.99
N PRO A 66 7.17 -16.57 -10.44
CA PRO A 66 7.68 -17.79 -9.78
C PRO A 66 8.01 -17.62 -8.28
N TYR A 67 8.45 -16.42 -7.88
CA TYR A 67 8.82 -16.09 -6.50
C TYR A 67 7.63 -15.66 -5.61
N TRP A 68 6.45 -15.43 -6.19
CA TRP A 68 5.31 -14.84 -5.47
C TRP A 68 4.86 -15.67 -4.29
N LYS A 69 4.74 -16.99 -4.45
CA LYS A 69 4.16 -17.88 -3.44
C LYS A 69 4.99 -17.89 -2.16
N ASP A 70 6.31 -17.94 -2.30
CA ASP A 70 7.22 -17.96 -1.16
C ASP A 70 7.27 -16.59 -0.48
N ALA A 71 7.30 -15.50 -1.25
CA ALA A 71 7.21 -14.13 -0.73
C ALA A 71 5.89 -13.93 0.04
N GLN A 72 4.76 -14.32 -0.54
CA GLN A 72 3.45 -14.21 0.10
C GLN A 72 3.38 -15.02 1.41
N SER A 73 3.93 -16.23 1.43
CA SER A 73 3.97 -17.05 2.64
C SER A 73 4.76 -16.38 3.78
N LYS A 74 5.96 -15.87 3.47
CA LYS A 74 6.80 -15.13 4.42
C LYS A 74 6.13 -13.86 4.91
N PHE A 75 5.48 -13.12 4.01
CA PHE A 75 4.71 -11.92 4.36
C PHE A 75 3.60 -12.25 5.36
N GLN A 76 2.79 -13.28 5.09
CA GLN A 76 1.69 -13.67 5.98
C GLN A 76 2.19 -14.13 7.35
N ALA A 77 3.30 -14.88 7.39
CA ALA A 77 3.95 -15.27 8.64
C ALA A 77 4.44 -14.05 9.43
N GLY A 78 5.07 -13.09 8.75
CA GLY A 78 5.53 -11.84 9.36
C GLY A 78 4.38 -10.97 9.86
N LYS A 79 3.33 -10.81 9.06
CA LYS A 79 2.12 -10.09 9.45
C LYS A 79 1.50 -10.69 10.71
N LYS A 80 1.37 -12.02 10.77
CA LYS A 80 0.87 -12.71 11.97
C LYS A 80 1.74 -12.45 13.20
N ALA A 81 3.06 -12.38 13.04
CA ALA A 81 3.95 -12.03 14.16
C ALA A 81 3.76 -10.58 14.63
N CYS A 82 3.60 -9.62 13.71
CA CYS A 82 3.22 -8.24 14.05
C CYS A 82 1.90 -8.19 14.83
N ASP A 83 0.88 -8.93 14.37
CA ASP A 83 -0.45 -8.97 15.00
C ASP A 83 -0.43 -9.65 16.38
N ASN A 84 0.50 -10.59 16.61
CA ASN A 84 0.63 -11.36 17.86
C ASN A 84 1.60 -10.74 18.89
N GLY A 85 2.03 -9.49 18.69
CA GLY A 85 2.88 -8.77 19.66
C GLY A 85 4.38 -9.03 19.54
N ASP A 86 4.83 -9.62 18.42
CA ASP A 86 6.25 -9.75 18.05
C ASP A 86 6.56 -8.95 16.77
N PRO A 87 6.50 -7.60 16.84
CA PRO A 87 6.63 -6.77 15.66
C PRO A 87 8.06 -6.75 15.08
N VAL A 88 9.10 -7.01 15.87
CA VAL A 88 10.49 -7.06 15.35
C VAL A 88 10.66 -8.27 14.44
N LYS A 89 10.22 -9.45 14.90
CA LYS A 89 10.22 -10.66 14.07
C LYS A 89 9.30 -10.49 12.86
N GLY A 90 8.14 -9.88 13.06
CA GLY A 90 7.17 -9.62 12.00
C GLY A 90 7.71 -8.72 10.91
N ALA A 91 8.23 -7.55 11.26
CA ALA A 91 8.84 -6.61 10.33
C ALA A 91 10.03 -7.24 9.58
N THR A 92 10.87 -8.02 10.26
CA THR A 92 12.00 -8.74 9.62
C THR A 92 11.53 -9.72 8.54
N ALA A 93 10.50 -10.53 8.84
CA ALA A 93 9.97 -11.49 7.88
C ALA A 93 9.26 -10.80 6.69
N MET A 94 8.56 -9.68 6.95
CA MET A 94 7.90 -8.89 5.91
C MET A 94 8.92 -8.17 5.02
N ASP A 95 9.99 -7.63 5.59
CA ASP A 95 11.09 -7.01 4.84
C ASP A 95 11.73 -8.01 3.87
N GLN A 96 12.07 -9.21 4.36
CA GLN A 96 12.59 -10.28 3.53
C GLN A 96 11.61 -10.69 2.42
N SER A 97 10.31 -10.73 2.71
CA SER A 97 9.31 -11.06 1.68
C SER A 97 9.29 -10.07 0.51
N ILE A 98 9.54 -8.79 0.78
CA ILE A 98 9.61 -7.76 -0.26
C ILE A 98 10.91 -7.88 -1.06
N ARG A 99 12.03 -8.17 -0.40
CA ARG A 99 13.31 -8.46 -1.08
C ARG A 99 13.23 -9.69 -1.98
N ASP A 100 12.52 -10.72 -1.55
CA ASP A 100 12.30 -11.94 -2.35
C ASP A 100 11.51 -11.66 -3.65
N MET A 101 10.81 -10.51 -3.72
CA MET A 101 10.16 -10.02 -4.95
C MET A 101 11.08 -9.14 -5.81
N TYR A 102 12.37 -9.08 -5.50
CA TYR A 102 13.39 -8.23 -6.12
C TYR A 102 13.04 -6.73 -6.04
N VAL A 103 12.52 -6.31 -4.88
CA VAL A 103 12.17 -4.92 -4.59
C VAL A 103 12.94 -4.47 -3.36
N VAL A 104 13.48 -3.25 -3.42
CA VAL A 104 14.07 -2.59 -2.26
C VAL A 104 12.93 -2.15 -1.33
N PRO A 105 12.87 -2.64 -0.08
CA PRO A 105 11.86 -2.22 0.88
C PRO A 105 11.90 -0.71 1.13
N ASP A 106 10.75 -0.06 1.30
CA ASP A 106 10.69 1.39 1.55
C ASP A 106 11.31 1.76 2.91
N THR A 107 11.46 0.79 3.81
CA THR A 107 12.22 0.88 5.06
C THR A 107 13.71 1.18 4.83
N ASP A 108 14.28 0.85 3.67
CA ASP A 108 15.71 1.03 3.39
C ASP A 108 16.05 2.25 2.52
N ARG A 109 15.03 2.88 1.91
CA ARG A 109 15.20 3.82 0.79
C ARG A 109 15.96 5.11 1.11
N LYS A 110 16.27 5.38 2.38
CA LYS A 110 17.03 6.57 2.82
C LYS A 110 18.55 6.41 2.79
N SER A 111 19.10 5.22 2.55
CA SER A 111 20.57 5.05 2.44
C SER A 111 21.15 5.47 1.09
N GLU A 112 20.32 5.72 0.06
CA GLU A 112 20.81 5.90 -1.32
C GLU A 112 20.78 7.35 -1.85
N ASN A 113 20.30 8.33 -1.07
CA ASN A 113 20.30 9.75 -1.45
C ASN A 113 20.95 10.63 -0.37
N GLY A 114 22.18 10.28 0.01
CA GLY A 114 23.06 11.14 0.80
C GLY A 114 23.47 12.40 0.05
#